data_AF-A0A448TH88-F1
#
_entry.id   AF-A0A448TH88-F1
#
_cell.length_a   1.000
_cell.length_b   1.000
_cell.length_c   1.000
_cell.angle_alpha   90.00
_cell.angle_beta   90.00
_cell.angle_gamma   90.00
#
_symmetry.space_group_name_H-M   'P 1'
#
loop_
_entity.id
_entity.type
_entity.pdbx_description
1 polymer ?
#
loop_
_entity_poly.entity_id
_entity_poly.type
_entity_poly.pdbx_seq_one_letter_code
_entity_poly.pdbx_strand_id
1 'polypeptide(L)'
;MIIAEIFAGILAVAAGLIMVVTMVGLWRAPDAQTQANMLGPTTGVAIPLLIFAKLAYDISRHGFVFSDVARALIAVVAYLVVLALGAFLLGRAFLAVAVEADQAESQDEPA
;
A
#
# COMPACT_ATOMS: atom_id res chain seq x y z
N MET A 1 22.23 -10.36 17.34
CA MET A 1 22.96 -11.05 16.25
C MET A 1 23.06 -10.10 15.06
N ILE A 2 24.25 -9.66 14.68
CA ILE A 2 24.46 -8.58 13.68
C ILE A 2 23.84 -8.90 12.30
N ILE A 3 23.90 -10.16 11.85
CA ILE A 3 23.41 -10.54 10.50
C ILE A 3 21.90 -10.34 10.36
N ALA A 4 21.12 -10.71 11.39
CA ALA A 4 19.67 -10.55 11.35
C ALA A 4 19.25 -9.07 11.42
N GLU A 5 20.01 -8.24 12.14
CA GLU A 5 19.82 -6.78 12.18
C GLU A 5 20.12 -6.14 10.82
N ILE A 6 21.20 -6.58 10.14
CA ILE A 6 21.52 -6.14 8.77
C ILE A 6 20.39 -6.54 7.82
N PHE A 7 19.90 -7.78 7.89
CA PHE A 7 18.80 -8.26 7.06
C PHE A 7 17.53 -7.43 7.27
N ALA A 8 17.15 -7.19 8.53
CA ALA A 8 16.02 -6.32 8.85
C ALA A 8 16.20 -4.89 8.29
N GLY A 9 17.42 -4.34 8.40
CA GLY A 9 17.77 -3.06 7.80
C GLY A 9 17.62 -3.04 6.28
N ILE A 10 18.08 -4.09 5.58
CA ILE A 10 17.92 -4.21 4.12
C ILE A 10 16.45 -4.23 3.73
N LEU A 11 15.61 -5.00 4.43
CA LEU A 11 14.16 -5.04 4.17
C LEU A 11 13.52 -3.66 4.38
N ALA A 12 13.90 -2.97 5.46
CA ALA A 12 13.39 -1.63 5.76
C ALA A 12 13.79 -0.61 4.69
N VAL A 13 15.05 -0.62 4.25
CA VAL A 13 15.54 0.26 3.18
C VAL A 13 14.84 -0.06 1.86
N ALA A 14 14.70 -1.33 1.49
CA ALA A 14 14.00 -1.73 0.28
C ALA A 14 12.54 -1.26 0.28
N ALA A 15 11.83 -1.44 1.40
CA ALA A 15 10.47 -0.91 1.55
C ALA A 15 10.42 0.61 1.41
N GLY A 16 11.34 1.34 2.05
CA GLY A 16 11.45 2.79 1.92
C GLY A 16 11.69 3.25 0.48
N LEU A 17 12.56 2.55 -0.27
CA LEU A 17 12.80 2.85 -1.68
C LEU A 17 11.55 2.63 -2.54
N ILE A 18 10.80 1.56 -2.31
CA ILE A 18 9.51 1.33 -2.99
C ILE A 18 8.55 2.51 -2.71
N MET A 19 8.46 2.95 -1.45
CA MET A 19 7.61 4.08 -1.08
C MET A 19 8.02 5.39 -1.77
N VAL A 20 9.32 5.68 -1.83
CA VAL A 20 9.84 6.86 -2.53
C VAL A 20 9.53 6.80 -4.03
N VAL A 21 9.74 5.63 -4.66
CA VAL A 21 9.43 5.43 -6.08
C VAL A 21 7.94 5.61 -6.35
N THR A 22 7.07 5.05 -5.52
CA THR A 22 5.62 5.25 -5.61
C THR A 22 5.25 6.72 -5.43
N MET A 23 5.80 7.41 -4.42
CA MET A 23 5.56 8.83 -4.17
C MET A 23 5.93 9.71 -5.37
N VAL A 24 7.10 9.47 -5.95
CA VAL A 24 7.54 10.16 -7.17
C VAL A 24 6.62 9.84 -8.35
N GLY A 25 6.12 8.61 -8.45
CA GLY A 25 5.12 8.21 -9.44
C GLY A 25 3.80 8.98 -9.27
N LEU A 26 3.30 9.10 -8.04
CA LEU A 26 2.09 9.86 -7.73
C LEU A 26 2.20 11.32 -8.13
N TRP A 27 3.34 11.97 -7.85
CA TRP A 27 3.58 13.36 -8.25
C TRP A 27 3.61 13.58 -9.76
N ARG A 28 3.89 12.53 -10.54
CA ARG A 28 3.94 12.59 -12.00
C ARG A 28 2.67 12.09 -12.68
N ALA A 29 1.74 11.53 -11.93
CA ALA A 29 0.55 10.93 -12.49
C ALA A 29 -0.44 12.01 -12.98
N PRO A 30 -0.97 11.85 -14.21
CA PRO A 30 -1.77 12.89 -14.87
C PRO A 30 -3.17 13.07 -14.29
N ASP A 31 -3.71 12.03 -13.64
CA ASP A 31 -5.08 12.00 -13.14
C ASP A 31 -5.19 11.18 -11.85
N ALA A 32 -6.31 11.33 -11.15
CA ALA A 32 -6.56 10.69 -9.86
C ALA A 32 -6.71 9.16 -9.95
N GLN A 33 -7.22 8.62 -11.05
CA GLN A 33 -7.37 7.18 -11.24
C GLN A 33 -6.01 6.51 -11.46
N THR A 34 -5.14 7.14 -12.25
CA THR A 34 -3.75 6.71 -12.39
C THR A 34 -3.02 6.79 -11.05
N GLN A 35 -3.18 7.88 -10.28
CA GLN A 35 -2.60 7.99 -8.93
C GLN A 35 -3.04 6.85 -8.02
N ALA A 36 -4.34 6.53 -8.02
CA ALA A 36 -4.88 5.44 -7.22
C ALA A 36 -4.29 4.08 -7.60
N ASN A 37 -4.15 3.80 -8.90
CA ASN A 37 -3.57 2.54 -9.37
C ASN A 37 -2.07 2.44 -9.05
N MET A 38 -1.36 3.58 -8.98
CA MET A 38 0.06 3.63 -8.63
C MET A 38 0.35 3.42 -7.14
N LEU A 39 -0.65 3.47 -6.26
CA LEU A 39 -0.46 3.22 -4.82
C LEU A 39 -0.11 1.75 -4.50
N GLY A 40 -0.48 0.82 -5.40
CA GLY A 40 -0.35 -0.63 -5.20
C GLY A 40 1.00 -1.14 -4.70
N PRO A 41 2.16 -0.70 -5.23
CA PRO A 41 3.46 -1.13 -4.74
C PRO A 41 3.74 -0.70 -3.29
N THR A 42 3.36 0.51 -2.91
CA THR A 42 3.54 0.97 -1.53
C THR A 42 2.61 0.24 -0.58
N THR A 43 1.33 0.18 -0.93
CA THR A 43 0.32 -0.37 -0.03
C THR A 43 0.40 -1.89 0.02
N GLY A 44 0.41 -2.56 -1.13
CA GLY A 44 0.42 -4.01 -1.22
C GLY A 44 1.76 -4.68 -0.89
N VAL A 45 2.90 -3.98 -1.02
CA VAL A 45 4.23 -4.59 -0.85
C VAL A 45 5.06 -3.91 0.23
N ALA A 46 5.29 -2.60 0.13
CA ALA A 46 6.22 -1.91 1.03
C ALA A 46 5.77 -1.96 2.50
N ILE A 47 4.48 -1.74 2.77
CA ILE A 47 3.94 -1.78 4.14
C ILE A 47 4.05 -3.19 4.75
N PRO A 48 3.59 -4.28 4.11
CA PRO A 48 3.84 -5.63 4.61
C PRO A 48 5.33 -5.94 4.80
N LEU A 49 6.19 -5.50 3.88
CA LEU A 49 7.63 -5.69 3.97
C LEU A 49 8.23 -5.02 5.22
N LEU A 50 7.77 -3.82 5.58
CA LEU A 50 8.18 -3.16 6.83
C LEU A 50 7.75 -3.94 8.08
N ILE A 51 6.56 -4.54 8.07
CA ILE A 51 6.09 -5.37 9.20
C ILE A 51 7.02 -6.59 9.36
N PHE A 52 7.40 -7.23 8.25
CA PHE A 52 8.37 -8.33 8.28
C PHE A 52 9.78 -7.88 8.68
N ALA A 53 10.22 -6.69 8.25
CA ALA A 53 11.49 -6.11 8.68
C ALA A 53 11.53 -5.96 10.21
N LYS A 54 10.44 -5.42 10.79
CA LYS A 54 10.30 -5.28 12.24
C LYS A 54 10.30 -6.64 12.95
N LEU A 55 9.60 -7.64 12.41
CA LEU A 55 9.60 -8.98 12.99
C LEU A 55 11.02 -9.59 12.98
N ALA A 56 11.77 -9.45 11.89
CA ALA A 56 13.15 -9.92 11.80
C ALA A 56 14.06 -9.21 12.83
N TYR A 57 13.86 -7.90 13.02
CA TYR A 57 14.58 -7.13 14.02
C TYR A 57 14.28 -7.59 15.45
N ASP A 58 13.01 -7.82 15.78
CA ASP A 58 12.61 -8.30 17.11
C ASP A 58 13.23 -9.68 17.42
N ILE A 59 13.13 -10.61 16.48
CA ILE A 59 13.73 -11.95 16.60
C ILE A 59 15.25 -11.84 16.84
N SER A 60 15.91 -10.85 16.22
CA SER A 60 17.36 -10.63 16.40
C SER A 60 17.75 -10.09 17.78
N ARG A 61 16.82 -9.43 18.48
CA ARG A 61 17.07 -8.73 19.75
C ARG A 61 16.75 -9.57 20.98
N HIS A 62 15.60 -10.24 20.98
CA HIS A 62 15.13 -11.01 22.14
C HIS A 62 14.81 -12.48 21.80
N GLY A 63 15.18 -12.94 20.60
CA GLY A 63 14.95 -14.31 20.15
C GLY A 63 13.54 -14.55 19.61
N PHE A 64 13.25 -15.80 19.23
CA PHE A 64 11.96 -16.14 18.67
C PHE A 64 10.85 -16.11 19.72
N VAL A 65 9.85 -15.25 19.51
CA VAL A 65 8.66 -15.16 20.35
C VAL A 65 7.42 -15.34 19.46
N PHE A 66 6.63 -16.38 19.75
CA PHE A 66 5.44 -16.70 18.96
C PHE A 66 4.43 -15.54 18.90
N SER A 67 4.29 -14.77 19.98
CA SER A 67 3.40 -13.61 20.03
C SER A 67 3.78 -12.54 19.00
N ASP A 68 5.08 -12.33 18.73
CA ASP A 68 5.53 -11.34 17.76
C ASP A 68 5.19 -11.76 16.33
N VAL A 69 5.34 -13.06 16.03
CA VAL A 69 4.92 -13.64 14.74
C VAL A 69 3.41 -13.50 14.54
N ALA A 70 2.62 -13.87 15.57
CA ALA A 70 1.17 -13.75 15.51
C ALA A 70 0.72 -12.28 15.31
N ARG A 71 1.34 -11.33 16.02
CA ARG A 71 1.07 -9.89 15.85
C ARG A 71 1.43 -9.40 14.45
N ALA A 72 2.56 -9.82 13.90
CA ALA A 72 2.96 -9.46 12.53
C ALA A 72 1.95 -9.97 11.50
N LEU A 73 1.51 -11.22 11.61
CA LEU A 73 0.49 -11.78 10.72
C LEU A 73 -0.85 -11.07 10.84
N ILE A 74 -1.33 -10.83 12.07
CA ILE A 74 -2.56 -10.09 12.32
C ILE A 74 -2.45 -8.67 11.74
N ALA A 75 -1.31 -8.00 11.91
CA ALA A 75 -1.08 -6.67 11.37
C ALA A 75 -1.15 -6.64 9.84
N VAL A 76 -0.52 -7.61 9.15
CA VAL A 76 -0.59 -7.72 7.69
C VAL A 76 -2.03 -7.97 7.24
N VAL A 77 -2.75 -8.93 7.83
CA VAL A 77 -4.12 -9.23 7.43
C VAL A 77 -5.05 -8.04 7.70
N ALA A 78 -5.00 -7.46 8.89
CA ALA A 78 -5.82 -6.30 9.25
C ALA A 78 -5.56 -5.12 8.30
N TYR A 79 -4.30 -4.87 8.00
CA TYR A 79 -3.89 -3.85 7.04
C TYR A 79 -4.45 -4.14 5.63
N LEU A 80 -4.31 -5.36 5.12
CA LEU A 80 -4.80 -5.73 3.79
C LEU A 80 -6.33 -5.66 3.68
N VAL A 81 -7.05 -5.99 4.76
CA VAL A 81 -8.51 -5.81 4.80
C VAL A 81 -8.87 -4.33 4.68
N VAL A 82 -8.23 -3.46 5.45
CA VAL A 82 -8.47 -2.01 5.37
C VAL A 82 -8.09 -1.46 3.99
N LEU A 83 -6.98 -1.94 3.41
CA LEU A 83 -6.56 -1.58 2.06
C LEU A 83 -7.61 -1.97 1.01
N ALA A 84 -8.15 -3.18 1.10
CA ALA A 84 -9.19 -3.65 0.18
C ALA A 84 -10.47 -2.80 0.29
N LEU A 85 -10.88 -2.46 1.51
CA LEU A 85 -12.03 -1.57 1.74
C LEU A 85 -11.79 -0.17 1.17
N GLY A 86 -10.59 0.39 1.41
CA GLY A 86 -10.20 1.70 0.86
C GLY A 86 -10.20 1.71 -0.67
N ALA A 87 -9.63 0.69 -1.30
CA ALA A 87 -9.62 0.55 -2.75
C ALA A 87 -11.03 0.40 -3.34
N PHE A 88 -11.90 -0.37 -2.68
CA PHE A 88 -13.29 -0.53 -3.10
C PHE A 88 -14.08 0.79 -3.04
N LEU A 89 -13.97 1.53 -1.94
CA LEU A 89 -14.63 2.83 -1.78
C LEU A 89 -14.11 3.86 -2.80
N LEU A 90 -12.80 3.88 -3.04
CA LEU A 90 -12.18 4.77 -4.02
C LEU A 90 -12.63 4.45 -5.45
N GLY A 91 -12.68 3.16 -5.82
CA GLY A 91 -13.22 2.74 -7.12
C GLY A 91 -14.69 3.11 -7.30
N ARG A 92 -15.49 3.01 -6.23
CA ARG A 92 -16.90 3.43 -6.23
C ARG A 92 -17.06 4.94 -6.44
N ALA A 93 -16.17 5.74 -5.87
CA ALA A 93 -16.14 7.19 -6.06
C ALA A 93 -15.77 7.56 -7.49
N PHE A 94 -14.75 6.93 -8.08
CA PHE A 94 -14.40 7.18 -9.49
C PHE A 94 -15.53 6.82 -10.46
N LEU A 95 -16.20 5.70 -10.24
CA LEU A 95 -17.35 5.31 -11.06
C LEU A 95 -18.50 6.33 -10.95
N ALA A 96 -18.77 6.88 -9.77
CA ALA A 96 -19.81 7.89 -9.60
C ALA A 96 -19.51 9.14 -10.43
N VAL A 97 -18.28 9.66 -10.35
CA VAL A 97 -17.85 10.83 -11.13
C VAL A 97 -17.88 10.56 -12.64
N ALA A 98 -17.50 9.36 -13.07
CA ALA A 98 -17.54 8.98 -14.48
C ALA A 98 -18.97 8.96 -15.05
N VAL A 99 -19.94 8.46 -14.28
CA VAL A 99 -21.37 8.43 -14.69
C VAL A 99 -21.94 9.85 -14.78
N GLU A 100 -21.60 10.73 -13.84
CA GLU A 100 -22.04 12.13 -13.88
C GLU A 100 -21.51 12.87 -15.13
N ALA A 101 -20.25 12.61 -15.51
CA ALA A 101 -19.64 13.20 -16.70
C ALA A 101 -20.34 12.74 -18.00
N ASP A 102 -20.61 11.44 -18.14
CA ASP A 102 -21.29 10.85 -19.30
C ASP A 102 -22.74 11.38 -19.46
N GLN A 103 -23.44 11.58 -18.35
CA GLN A 103 -24.78 12.17 -18.35
C GLN A 103 -24.81 13.65 -18.75
N ALA A 104 -23.75 14.40 -18.45
CA ALA A 104 -23.64 15.78 -18.88
C ALA A 104 -23.39 15.88 -20.39
N GLU A 105 -22.52 15.02 -20.92
CA GLU A 105 -22.20 14.98 -22.36
C GLU A 105 -23.42 14.63 -23.21
N SER A 106 -24.21 13.64 -22.80
CA SER A 106 -25.44 13.25 -23.50
C SER A 106 -26.57 14.30 -23.48
N GLN A 107 -26.52 15.28 -22.57
CA GLN A 107 -27.49 16.39 -22.53
C GLN A 107 -27.13 17.52 -23.51
N ASP A 108 -25.86 17.66 -23.87
CA ASP A 108 -25.37 18.71 -24.77
C ASP A 108 -25.43 18.31 -26.26
N GLU A 109 -25.78 17.06 -26.57
CA GLU A 109 -25.93 16.57 -27.95
C GLU A 109 -27.30 17.00 -28.53
N PRO A 110 -27.35 17.83 -29.60
CA PRO A 110 -28.62 18.25 -30.19
C PRO A 110 -29.30 17.07 -30.90
N ALA A 111 -30.59 16.89 -30.62
CA ALA A 111 -31.46 15.83 -31.16
C ALA A 111 -31.59 15.83 -32.70
#